data_AF-A0A257KLS2-F1
#
_entry.id   AF-A0A257KLS2-F1
#
_cell.length_a   1.000
_cell.length_b   1.000
_cell.length_c   1.000
_cell.angle_alpha   90.00
_cell.angle_beta   90.00
_cell.angle_gamma   90.00
#
_symmetry.space_group_name_H-M   'P 1'
#
loop_
_entity.id
_entity.type
_entity.pdbx_description
1 polymer ?
#
loop_
_entity_poly.entity_id
_entity_poly.type
_entity_poly.pdbx_seq_one_letter_code
_entity_poly.pdbx_strand_id
1 'polypeptide(L)' 'MSDDDEIEIEAYPLRSYQLIPDPNRPDVVALALETEQGHSLYLASRAVLEDLGRDLLDRAAKMPEHKTAT' A
#
# COMPACT_ATOMS: atom_id res chain seq x y z
N MET A 1 30.31 0.62 1.88
CA MET A 1 29.04 0.83 2.58
C MET A 1 28.27 1.75 1.69
N SER A 2 27.31 1.20 0.95
CA SER A 2 26.40 2.03 0.16
C SER A 2 25.39 2.56 1.16
N ASP A 3 25.40 3.86 1.39
CA ASP A 3 24.30 4.54 2.05
C ASP A 3 23.10 4.34 1.11
N ASP A 4 22.20 3.41 1.45
CA ASP A 4 20.91 3.30 0.78
C ASP A 4 20.19 4.61 1.12
N ASP A 5 20.31 5.60 0.24
CA ASP A 5 19.55 6.83 0.30
C ASP A 5 18.07 6.45 0.41
N GLU A 6 17.49 6.56 1.60
CA GLU A 6 16.06 6.41 1.81
C GLU A 6 15.39 7.44 0.91
N ILE A 7 14.84 6.98 -0.21
CA ILE A 7 14.09 7.83 -1.12
C ILE A 7 12.83 8.22 -0.36
N GLU A 8 12.79 9.46 0.14
CA GLU A 8 11.60 10.05 0.71
C GLU A 8 10.61 10.28 -0.44
N ILE A 9 9.64 9.38 -0.56
CA ILE A 9 8.60 9.46 -1.58
C ILE A 9 7.48 10.35 -1.01
N GLU A 10 7.17 11.45 -1.70
CA GLU A 10 6.05 12.30 -1.35
C GLU A 10 4.75 11.48 -1.38
N ALA A 11 4.09 11.36 -0.22
CA ALA A 11 2.88 10.57 -0.06
C ALA A 11 1.66 11.37 -0.53
N TYR A 12 1.26 11.19 -1.80
CA TYR A 12 0.05 11.82 -2.31
C TYR A 12 -1.20 11.12 -1.80
N PRO A 13 -2.29 11.87 -1.48
CA PRO A 13 -3.54 11.29 -1.06
C PRO A 13 -4.04 10.25 -2.06
N LEU A 14 -4.32 9.04 -1.56
CA LEU A 14 -4.96 7.99 -2.33
C LEU A 14 -6.43 8.37 -2.55
N ARG A 15 -6.84 8.44 -3.82
CA ARG A 15 -8.23 8.72 -4.21
C ARG A 15 -9.07 7.45 -4.27
N SER A 16 -8.51 6.41 -4.89
CA SER A 16 -9.17 5.13 -5.04
C SER A 16 -8.14 4.00 -5.17
N TYR A 17 -8.57 2.78 -4.87
CA TYR A 17 -7.79 1.57 -5.14
C TYR A 17 -8.69 0.46 -5.66
N GLN A 18 -8.13 -0.43 -6.47
CA GLN A 18 -8.80 -1.63 -6.94
C GLN A 18 -7.83 -2.83 -6.94
N LEU A 19 -8.31 -3.96 -6.44
CA LEU A 19 -7.65 -5.26 -6.60
C LEU A 19 -8.25 -5.98 -7.81
N ILE A 20 -7.39 -6.35 -8.76
CA ILE A 20 -7.77 -7.03 -9.99
C ILE A 20 -7.15 -8.44 -9.95
N PRO A 21 -7.96 -9.50 -9.76
CA PRO A 21 -7.45 -10.86 -9.77
C PRO A 21 -6.99 -11.27 -11.17
N ASP A 22 -5.87 -11.97 -11.28
CA ASP A 22 -5.45 -12.56 -12.54
C ASP A 22 -6.30 -13.82 -12.84
N PRO A 23 -6.94 -13.91 -14.02
CA PRO A 23 -7.83 -15.03 -14.36
C PRO A 23 -7.10 -16.36 -14.55
N ASN A 24 -5.79 -16.33 -14.85
CA ASN A 24 -4.97 -17.52 -15.10
C ASN A 24 -4.09 -17.87 -13.89
N ARG A 25 -3.87 -16.92 -12.98
CA ARG A 25 -2.98 -17.05 -11.82
C ARG A 25 -3.69 -16.59 -10.56
N PRO A 26 -4.44 -17.47 -9.87
CA PRO A 26 -5.25 -17.08 -8.72
C PRO A 26 -4.41 -16.59 -7.51
N ASP A 27 -3.10 -16.86 -7.51
CA ASP A 27 -2.13 -16.39 -6.54
C ASP A 27 -1.62 -14.97 -6.82
N VAL A 28 -1.93 -14.40 -7.99
CA VAL A 28 -1.47 -13.08 -8.43
C VAL A 28 -2.64 -12.09 -8.50
N VAL A 29 -2.37 -10.88 -8.04
CA VAL A 29 -3.32 -9.76 -8.11
C VAL A 29 -2.59 -8.51 -8.58
N ALA A 30 -3.29 -7.69 -9.36
CA ALA A 30 -2.85 -6.34 -9.66
C ALA A 30 -3.53 -5.36 -8.69
N LEU A 31 -2.74 -4.49 -8.07
CA LEU A 31 -3.20 -3.37 -7.26
C LEU A 31 -3.11 -2.10 -8.10
N ALA A 32 -4.27 -1.59 -8.51
CA ALA A 32 -4.38 -0.29 -9.15
C ALA A 32 -4.61 0.78 -8.08
N LEU A 33 -3.80 1.83 -8.10
CA LEU A 33 -3.92 2.99 -7.22
C LEU A 33 -4.16 4.25 -8.07
N GLU A 34 -5.08 5.07 -7.62
CA GLU A 34 -5.28 6.42 -8.14
C GLU A 34 -4.87 7.43 -7.08
N THR A 35 -3.93 8.30 -7.43
CA THR A 35 -3.48 9.43 -6.61
C THR A 35 -3.78 10.73 -7.33
N GLU A 36 -3.55 11.86 -6.66
CA GLU A 36 -3.68 13.16 -7.31
C GLU A 36 -2.70 13.40 -8.46
N GLN A 37 -1.61 12.62 -8.53
CA GLN A 37 -0.62 12.69 -9.60
C GLN A 37 -0.85 11.70 -10.74
N GLY A 38 -1.82 10.79 -10.60
CA GLY A 38 -2.19 9.86 -11.66
C GLY A 38 -2.37 8.43 -11.17
N HIS A 39 -2.20 7.49 -12.10
CA HIS A 39 -2.48 6.08 -11.86
C HIS A 39 -1.18 5.28 -11.72
N SER A 40 -1.16 4.34 -10.77
CA SER A 40 -0.06 3.38 -10.60
C SER A 40 -0.62 1.96 -10.54
N LEU A 41 0.10 1.01 -11.13
CA LEU A 41 -0.28 -0.39 -11.16
C LEU A 41 0.87 -1.25 -10.65
N TYR A 42 0.61 -2.04 -9.61
CA TYR A 42 1.58 -2.95 -9.01
C TYR A 42 1.08 -4.39 -9.15
N LEU A 43 1.98 -5.29 -9.52
CA LEU A 43 1.72 -6.73 -9.53
C LEU A 43 2.33 -7.36 -8.29
N ALA A 44 1.53 -8.10 -7.53
CA ALA A 44 1.97 -8.79 -6.34
C ALA A 44 1.30 -10.15 -6.24
N SER A 45 1.92 -11.06 -5.49
CA SER A 45 1.18 -12.24 -5.04
C SER A 45 0.20 -11.84 -3.96
N ARG A 46 -0.93 -12.54 -3.91
CA ARG A 46 -1.96 -12.36 -2.88
C ARG A 46 -1.38 -12.51 -1.48
N ALA A 47 -0.50 -13.48 -1.28
CA ALA A 47 0.16 -13.72 0.01
C ALA A 47 0.94 -12.49 0.50
N VAL A 48 1.70 -11.84 -0.38
CA VAL A 48 2.48 -10.64 -0.02
C VAL A 48 1.56 -9.49 0.41
N LEU A 49 0.44 -9.27 -0.28
CA LEU A 49 -0.51 -8.22 0.11
C LEU A 49 -1.25 -8.54 1.40
N GLU A 50 -1.56 -9.81 1.66
CA GLU A 50 -2.19 -10.24 2.91
C GLU A 50 -1.25 -10.06 4.11
N ASP A 51 0.03 -10.40 3.95
CA ASP A 51 1.05 -10.20 4.98
C ASP A 51 1.29 -8.71 5.24
N LEU A 52 1.39 -7.89 4.19
CA LEU A 52 1.51 -6.44 4.31
C LEU A 52 0.28 -5.85 5.02
N GLY A 53 -0.92 -6.26 4.64
CA GLY A 53 -2.15 -5.79 5.26
C GLY A 53 -2.21 -6.11 6.76
N ARG A 54 -1.76 -7.30 7.16
CA ARG A 54 -1.67 -7.69 8.57
C ARG A 54 -0.69 -6.81 9.35
N ASP A 55 0.50 -6.61 8.82
CA ASP A 55 1.51 -5.75 9.46
C ASP A 55 1.03 -4.30 9.59
N LEU A 56 0.41 -3.75 8.53
CA LEU A 56 -0.15 -2.39 8.57
C LEU A 56 -1.27 -2.25 9.61
N LEU A 57 -2.16 -3.23 9.72
CA LEU A 57 -3.21 -3.24 10.74
C LEU A 57 -2.63 -3.36 12.15
N ASP A 58 -1.63 -4.22 12.35
CA ASP A 58 -0.96 -4.39 13.64
C ASP A 58 -0.23 -3.11 14.07
N ARG A 59 0.32 -2.35 13.12
CA ARG A 59 0.93 -1.04 13.38
C ARG A 59 -0.12 0.02 13.67
N ALA A 60 -1.18 0.09 12.87
CA ALA A 60 -2.30 1.03 13.07
C ALA A 60 -2.96 0.84 14.44
N ALA A 61 -3.14 -0.41 14.89
CA ALA A 61 -3.68 -0.73 16.21
C ALA A 61 -2.82 -0.23 17.38
N LYS A 62 -1.51 0.02 17.14
CA LYS A 62 -0.56 0.54 18.13
C LYS A 62 -0.38 2.06 18.01
N MET A 63 -0.98 2.71 17.01
CA MET A 63 -0.88 4.15 16.87
C MET A 63 -1.68 4.82 17.99
N PRO A 64 -1.09 5.81 18.69
CA PRO A 64 -1.84 6.58 19.67
C PRO A 64 -2.99 7.30 18.98
N GLU A 65 -4.16 7.37 19.62
CA GLU A 65 -5.28 8.14 19.11
C GLU A 65 -4.81 9.57 18.82
N HIS A 66 -4.96 10.00 17.58
CA HIS A 66 -4.73 11.39 17.23
C HIS A 66 -5.71 12.22 18.04
N LYS A 67 -5.25 12.85 19.13
CA LYS A 67 -6.00 13.93 19.77
C LYS A 67 -6.10 15.03 18.71
N THR A 68 -7.23 15.07 18.00
CA THR A 68 -7.66 16.27 17.31
C THR A 68 -7.65 17.37 18.35
N ALA A 69 -6.64 18.24 18.29
CA ALA A 69 -6.62 19.47 19.06
C ALA A 69 -7.87 20.24 18.65
N THR A 70 -8.85 20.25 19.56
CA THR A 70 -10.10 21.00 19.40
C THR A 70 -9.86 22.44 19.83
#